data_AF-A0A0B0CW52-F1
#
_entry.id   AF-A0A0B0CW52-F1
#
_cell.length_a   1.000
_cell.length_b   1.000
_cell.length_c   1.000
_cell.angle_alpha   90.00
_cell.angle_beta   90.00
_cell.angle_gamma   90.00
#
_symmetry.space_group_name_H-M   'P 1'
#
loop_
_entity.id
_entity.type
_entity.pdbx_description
1 polymer ?
#
loop_
_entity_poly.entity_id
_entity_poly.type
_entity_poly.pdbx_seq_one_letter_code
_entity_poly.pdbx_strand_id
1 'polypeptide(L)'
;MKETFLGVDVSSSTYQQLNQQIFDDIRHNRQSMIVAINPEKILKAQDDPDLMELLNKADYQIPDGVGVLFASRLNSGDIKNRITGIDMFLTLCEQAALYGKSVFLYGAKPGVAEQAKDRLQERYPNLKIAGVLDGYIKDEEYIKKTINEANPDILFVALGSPA
;
A
#
# COMPACT_ATOMS: atom_id res chain seq x y z
N MET A 1 0.69 17.78 -0.03
CA MET A 1 0.73 18.44 1.29
C MET A 1 0.46 17.35 2.33
N LYS A 2 1.07 17.42 3.52
CA LYS A 2 0.90 16.42 4.57
C LYS A 2 0.42 17.09 5.86
N GLU A 3 -0.39 16.40 6.63
CA GLU A 3 -0.75 16.73 8.01
C GLU A 3 -0.06 15.76 8.95
N THR A 4 0.42 16.24 10.10
CA THR A 4 1.13 15.40 11.06
C THR A 4 0.24 15.14 12.29
N PHE A 5 0.05 13.88 12.64
CA PHE A 5 -0.68 13.44 13.83
C PHE A 5 0.25 12.66 14.75
N LEU A 6 0.52 13.22 15.94
CA LEU A 6 1.42 12.60 16.93
C LEU A 6 2.76 12.16 16.31
N GLY A 7 3.33 12.98 15.44
CA GLY A 7 4.60 12.69 14.76
C GLY A 7 4.50 11.82 13.49
N VAL A 8 3.33 11.29 13.15
CA VAL A 8 3.11 10.53 11.90
C VAL A 8 2.50 11.42 10.84
N ASP A 9 3.16 11.52 9.69
CA ASP A 9 2.68 12.24 8.52
C ASP A 9 1.57 11.48 7.79
N VAL A 10 0.56 12.21 7.32
CA VAL A 10 -0.55 11.70 6.55
C VAL A 10 -0.85 12.64 5.38
N SER A 11 -1.01 12.08 4.19
CA SER A 11 -1.32 12.85 2.98
C SER A 11 -2.70 13.48 3.06
N SER A 12 -2.77 14.79 2.80
CA SER A 12 -4.03 15.53 2.61
C SER A 12 -4.48 15.60 1.15
N SER A 13 -3.74 14.96 0.24
CA SER A 13 -4.12 14.87 -1.17
C SER A 13 -5.44 14.11 -1.35
N THR A 14 -6.22 14.53 -2.35
CA THR A 14 -7.45 13.83 -2.71
C THR A 14 -7.13 12.46 -3.33
N TYR A 15 -8.11 11.55 -3.34
CA TYR A 15 -7.98 10.24 -3.99
C TYR A 15 -7.54 10.34 -5.46
N GLN A 16 -8.13 11.29 -6.19
CA GLN A 16 -7.80 11.53 -7.60
C GLN A 16 -6.34 11.99 -7.78
N GLN A 17 -5.89 12.93 -6.94
CA GLN A 17 -4.51 13.42 -6.98
C GLN A 17 -3.51 12.31 -6.64
N LEU A 18 -3.79 11.52 -5.61
CA LEU A 18 -2.94 10.39 -5.21
C LEU A 18 -2.83 9.35 -6.32
N ASN A 19 -3.96 8.94 -6.90
CA ASN A 19 -3.93 8.01 -8.02
C ASN A 19 -3.10 8.55 -9.18
N GLN A 20 -3.31 9.81 -9.57
CA GLN A 20 -2.52 10.43 -10.64
C GLN A 20 -1.02 10.40 -10.34
N GLN A 21 -0.62 10.78 -9.12
CA GLN A 21 0.78 10.78 -8.69
C GLN A 21 1.40 9.38 -8.68
N ILE A 22 0.69 8.39 -8.13
CA ILE A 22 1.14 7.00 -8.10
C ILE A 22 1.30 6.44 -9.51
N PHE A 23 0.37 6.72 -10.43
CA PHE A 23 0.52 6.30 -11.82
C PHE A 23 1.63 7.03 -12.55
N ASP A 24 1.86 8.31 -12.24
CA ASP A 24 3.02 9.03 -12.75
C ASP A 24 4.31 8.34 -12.32
N ASP A 25 4.42 7.90 -11.07
CA ASP A 25 5.58 7.15 -10.58
C ASP A 25 5.78 5.83 -11.31
N ILE A 26 4.72 5.04 -11.46
CA ILE A 26 4.74 3.77 -12.19
C ILE A 26 5.16 3.97 -13.66
N ARG A 27 4.72 5.07 -14.30
CA ARG A 27 5.07 5.39 -15.70
C ARG A 27 6.53 5.81 -15.86
N HIS A 28 7.09 6.49 -14.86
CA HIS A 28 8.47 6.97 -14.88
C HIS A 28 9.45 6.02 -14.17
N ASN A 29 9.01 4.80 -13.81
CA ASN A 29 9.79 3.81 -13.06
C ASN A 29 10.39 4.37 -11.76
N ARG A 30 9.64 5.25 -11.08
CA ARG A 30 9.99 5.74 -9.74
C ARG A 30 9.46 4.75 -8.71
N GLN A 31 10.36 4.23 -7.89
CA GLN A 31 9.97 3.39 -6.77
C GLN A 31 9.31 4.26 -5.70
N SER A 32 8.10 3.87 -5.29
CA SER A 32 7.32 4.58 -4.29
C SER A 32 6.70 3.61 -3.28
N MET A 33 6.69 3.99 -2.01
CA MET A 33 6.08 3.23 -0.91
C MET A 33 4.76 3.88 -0.49
N ILE A 34 3.69 3.08 -0.52
CA ILE A 34 2.36 3.49 -0.08
C ILE A 34 2.05 2.79 1.25
N VAL A 35 1.66 3.57 2.26
CA VAL A 35 1.28 3.03 3.56
C VAL A 35 -0.07 3.60 3.97
N ALA A 36 -1.01 2.72 4.34
CA ALA A 36 -2.28 3.11 4.92
C ALA A 36 -2.11 3.49 6.39
N ILE A 37 -2.20 4.77 6.72
CA ILE A 37 -2.08 5.26 8.09
C ILE A 37 -3.45 5.28 8.75
N ASN A 38 -3.60 4.50 9.81
CA ASN A 38 -4.79 4.45 10.64
C ASN A 38 -4.45 4.78 12.10
N PRO A 39 -5.44 5.04 12.98
CA PRO A 39 -5.17 5.40 14.37
C PRO A 39 -4.35 4.35 15.13
N GLU A 40 -4.54 3.06 14.84
CA GLU A 40 -3.76 1.99 15.46
C GLU A 40 -2.26 2.11 15.17
N LYS A 41 -1.87 2.39 13.91
CA LYS A 41 -0.47 2.60 13.54
C LYS A 41 0.12 3.84 14.20
N ILE A 42 -0.65 4.93 14.26
CA ILE A 42 -0.21 6.18 14.91
C ILE A 42 0.10 5.92 16.39
N LEU A 43 -0.77 5.20 17.08
CA LEU A 43 -0.58 4.85 18.49
C LEU A 43 0.61 3.91 18.68
N LYS A 44 0.73 2.84 17.88
CA LYS A 44 1.88 1.91 17.98
C LYS A 44 3.21 2.59 17.69
N ALA A 45 3.26 3.56 16.77
CA ALA A 45 4.46 4.34 16.47
C ALA A 45 4.91 5.23 17.65
N GLN A 46 4.06 5.50 18.64
CA GLN A 46 4.49 6.23 19.85
C GLN A 46 5.44 5.39 20.71
N ASP A 47 5.27 4.07 20.69
CA ASP A 47 6.06 3.13 21.48
C ASP A 47 7.21 2.51 20.66
N ASP A 48 7.27 2.80 19.36
CA ASP A 48 8.22 2.22 18.39
C ASP A 48 8.80 3.30 17.45
N PRO A 49 9.98 3.86 17.79
CA PRO A 49 10.64 4.88 16.98
C PRO A 49 11.02 4.41 15.57
N ASP A 50 11.35 3.13 15.41
CA ASP A 50 11.73 2.57 14.10
C ASP A 50 10.49 2.51 13.19
N LEU A 51 9.33 2.12 13.73
CA LEU A 51 8.06 2.19 13.04
C LEU A 51 7.70 3.64 12.68
N MET A 52 7.85 4.59 13.61
CA MET A 52 7.59 6.01 13.33
C MET A 52 8.42 6.51 12.14
N GLU A 53 9.72 6.22 12.13
CA GLU A 53 10.61 6.60 11.04
C GLU A 53 10.19 5.94 9.72
N LEU A 54 9.85 4.64 9.75
CA LEU A 54 9.40 3.91 8.57
C LEU A 54 8.09 4.47 7.98
N LEU A 55 7.11 4.80 8.81
CA LEU A 55 5.84 5.38 8.35
C LEU A 55 6.07 6.74 7.68
N ASN A 56 6.96 7.57 8.24
CA ASN A 56 7.28 8.89 7.70
C ASN A 56 8.15 8.84 6.45
N LYS A 57 8.90 7.75 6.23
CA LYS A 57 9.67 7.49 5.00
C LYS A 57 8.79 7.12 3.79
N ALA A 58 7.52 6.77 3.98
CA ALA A 58 6.64 6.46 2.86
C ALA A 58 6.45 7.68 1.94
N ASP A 59 6.40 7.44 0.63
CA ASP A 59 6.08 8.48 -0.35
C ASP A 59 4.62 8.90 -0.23
N TYR A 60 3.73 7.93 0.03
CA TYR A 60 2.29 8.13 0.14
C TYR A 60 1.71 7.52 1.42
N GLN A 61 1.54 8.35 2.45
CA GLN A 61 0.77 8.00 3.66
C GLN A 61 -0.72 8.24 3.42
N ILE A 62 -1.46 7.22 2.98
CA ILE A 62 -2.89 7.39 2.69
C ILE A 62 -3.71 7.40 4.00
N PRO A 63 -4.68 8.33 4.15
CA PRO A 63 -5.50 8.43 5.36
C PRO A 63 -6.52 7.28 5.43
N ASP A 64 -6.27 6.28 6.26
CA ASP A 64 -7.15 5.14 6.44
C ASP A 64 -7.90 5.19 7.78
N GLY A 65 -9.20 4.94 7.74
CA GLY A 65 -10.07 4.96 8.91
C GLY A 65 -10.61 6.34 9.32
N VAL A 66 -11.68 6.31 10.12
CA VAL A 66 -12.44 7.51 10.51
C VAL A 66 -11.71 8.37 11.53
N GLY A 67 -10.85 7.78 12.36
CA GLY A 67 -10.11 8.52 13.39
C GLY A 67 -9.15 9.57 12.82
N VAL A 68 -8.52 9.28 11.69
CA VAL A 68 -7.64 10.24 10.98
C VAL A 68 -8.44 11.42 10.44
N LEU A 69 -9.61 11.16 9.84
CA LEU A 69 -10.51 12.22 9.39
C LEU A 69 -10.98 13.11 10.54
N PHE A 70 -11.32 12.49 11.67
CA PHE A 70 -11.75 13.22 12.85
C PHE A 70 -10.64 14.09 13.42
N ALA A 71 -9.42 13.56 13.54
CA ALA A 71 -8.25 14.31 13.99
C ALA A 71 -7.93 15.49 13.06
N SER A 72 -7.98 15.29 11.74
CA SER A 72 -7.81 16.38 10.77
C SER A 72 -8.86 17.47 10.97
N ARG A 73 -10.14 17.11 11.11
CA ARG A 73 -11.22 18.08 11.35
C ARG A 73 -11.04 18.89 12.63
N LEU A 74 -10.62 18.25 13.72
CA LEU A 74 -10.31 18.94 14.97
C LEU A 74 -9.18 19.96 14.82
N ASN A 75 -8.21 19.66 13.96
CA ASN A 75 -7.08 20.54 13.67
C ASN A 75 -7.35 21.53 12.52
N SER A 76 -8.60 21.67 12.07
CA SER A 76 -8.98 22.48 10.90
C SER A 76 -8.22 22.11 9.62
N GLY A 77 -7.89 20.83 9.48
CA GLY A 77 -7.10 20.27 8.38
C GLY A 77 -7.88 20.04 7.06
N ASP A 78 -7.13 19.53 6.10
CA ASP A 78 -7.53 19.36 4.70
C ASP A 78 -7.79 17.93 4.26
N ILE A 79 -7.54 16.92 5.10
CA ILE A 79 -7.96 15.54 4.82
C ILE A 79 -9.49 15.46 4.80
N LYS A 80 -10.07 15.45 3.58
CA LYS A 80 -11.53 15.42 3.39
C LYS A 80 -12.10 14.00 3.31
N ASN A 81 -11.32 13.03 2.83
CA ASN A 81 -11.79 11.67 2.55
C ASN A 81 -10.82 10.62 3.10
N ARG A 82 -11.37 9.50 3.59
CA ARG A 82 -10.58 8.30 3.86
C ARG A 82 -10.28 7.57 2.56
N ILE A 83 -9.11 6.97 2.48
CA ILE A 83 -8.65 6.14 1.39
C ILE A 83 -8.24 4.81 2.01
N THR A 84 -9.06 3.78 1.81
CA THR A 84 -8.78 2.49 2.41
C THR A 84 -7.71 1.76 1.61
N GLY A 85 -6.91 0.93 2.28
CA GLY A 85 -5.90 0.12 1.62
C GLY A 85 -6.49 -0.83 0.56
N ILE A 86 -7.70 -1.34 0.78
CA ILE A 86 -8.37 -2.24 -0.18
C ILE A 86 -8.85 -1.49 -1.44
N ASP A 87 -9.36 -0.26 -1.30
CA ASP A 87 -9.76 0.55 -2.46
C ASP A 87 -8.54 0.86 -3.33
N MET A 88 -7.43 1.26 -2.69
CA MET A 88 -6.16 1.51 -3.38
C MET A 88 -5.63 0.25 -4.06
N PHE A 89 -5.65 -0.89 -3.39
CA PHE A 89 -5.26 -2.19 -3.95
C PHE A 89 -6.05 -2.52 -5.23
N LEU A 90 -7.38 -2.39 -5.20
CA LEU A 90 -8.24 -2.69 -6.34
C LEU A 90 -8.03 -1.70 -7.49
N THR A 91 -7.90 -0.40 -7.21
CA THR A 91 -7.60 0.60 -8.24
C THR A 91 -6.24 0.37 -8.89
N LEU A 92 -5.20 0.02 -8.12
CA LEU A 92 -3.89 -0.31 -8.67
C LEU A 92 -3.94 -1.57 -9.55
N CYS A 93 -4.70 -2.59 -9.16
CA CYS A 93 -4.89 -3.79 -9.99
C CYS A 93 -5.63 -3.48 -11.31
N GLU A 94 -6.71 -2.71 -11.24
CA GLU A 94 -7.48 -2.32 -12.43
C GLU A 94 -6.62 -1.57 -13.44
N GLN A 95 -5.83 -0.61 -12.96
CA GLN A 95 -4.99 0.22 -13.81
C GLN A 95 -3.76 -0.54 -14.29
N ALA A 96 -3.23 -1.46 -13.49
CA ALA A 96 -2.18 -2.36 -13.94
C ALA A 96 -2.67 -3.24 -15.10
N ALA A 97 -3.90 -3.75 -15.02
CA ALA A 97 -4.54 -4.47 -16.12
C ALA A 97 -4.72 -3.59 -17.38
N LEU A 98 -5.12 -2.32 -17.20
CA LEU A 98 -5.32 -1.37 -18.30
C LEU A 98 -4.02 -1.01 -19.02
N TYR A 99 -2.94 -0.80 -18.28
CA TYR A 99 -1.64 -0.36 -18.82
C TYR A 99 -0.64 -1.50 -19.02
N GLY A 100 -1.06 -2.75 -18.84
CA GLY A 100 -0.23 -3.93 -19.03
C GLY A 100 0.93 -4.04 -18.05
N LYS A 101 0.78 -3.47 -16.85
CA LYS A 101 1.71 -3.54 -15.73
C LYS A 101 1.49 -4.82 -14.92
N SER A 102 2.56 -5.28 -14.28
CA SER A 102 2.59 -6.53 -13.54
C SER A 102 2.49 -6.32 -12.03
N VAL A 103 1.80 -7.23 -11.35
CA VAL A 103 1.62 -7.20 -9.89
C VAL A 103 2.18 -8.47 -9.25
N PHE A 104 2.75 -8.32 -8.06
CA PHE A 104 3.20 -9.43 -7.21
C PHE A 104 2.43 -9.41 -5.89
N LEU A 105 1.95 -10.57 -5.45
CA LEU A 105 1.21 -10.72 -4.20
C LEU A 105 2.08 -11.45 -3.17
N TYR A 106 2.49 -10.75 -2.11
CA TYR A 106 3.27 -11.34 -1.02
C TYR A 106 2.51 -11.24 0.30
N GLY A 107 2.31 -12.36 0.99
CA GLY A 107 1.78 -12.40 2.35
C GLY A 107 0.61 -13.37 2.54
N ALA A 108 -0.16 -13.17 3.61
CA ALA A 108 -1.26 -14.03 4.03
C ALA A 108 -0.85 -15.51 4.30
N LYS A 109 -1.85 -16.37 4.54
CA LYS A 109 -1.65 -17.81 4.78
C LYS A 109 -1.36 -18.55 3.46
N PRO A 110 -0.71 -19.74 3.51
CA PRO A 110 -0.53 -20.58 2.33
C PRO A 110 -1.85 -20.77 1.57
N GLY A 111 -1.80 -20.54 0.25
CA GLY A 111 -2.95 -20.63 -0.65
C GLY A 111 -3.89 -19.42 -0.67
N VAL A 112 -3.79 -18.46 0.25
CA VAL A 112 -4.66 -17.26 0.24
C VAL A 112 -4.25 -16.28 -0.86
N ALA A 113 -2.96 -16.03 -1.01
CA ALA A 113 -2.46 -15.16 -2.06
C ALA A 113 -2.71 -15.74 -3.47
N GLU A 114 -2.69 -17.07 -3.61
CA GLU A 114 -3.08 -17.77 -4.84
C GLU A 114 -4.58 -17.61 -5.16
N GLN A 115 -5.46 -17.75 -4.16
CA GLN A 115 -6.88 -17.47 -4.36
C GLN A 115 -7.14 -16.00 -4.71
N ALA A 116 -6.37 -15.08 -4.15
CA ALA A 116 -6.45 -13.66 -4.50
C ALA A 116 -6.04 -13.42 -5.96
N LYS A 117 -4.96 -14.07 -6.42
CA LYS A 117 -4.55 -14.09 -7.83
C LYS A 117 -5.68 -14.54 -8.74
N ASP A 118 -6.28 -15.70 -8.46
CA ASP A 118 -7.33 -16.27 -9.32
C ASP A 118 -8.54 -15.32 -9.43
N ARG A 119 -9.02 -14.79 -8.30
CA ARG A 119 -10.13 -13.81 -8.29
C ARG A 119 -9.78 -12.50 -9.00
N LEU A 120 -8.54 -12.04 -8.88
CA LEU A 120 -8.08 -10.84 -9.58
C LEU A 120 -8.02 -11.07 -11.09
N GLN A 121 -7.61 -12.24 -11.56
CA GLN A 121 -7.58 -12.59 -12.97
C GLN A 121 -9.00 -12.77 -13.54
N GLU A 122 -9.94 -13.32 -12.75
CA GLU A 122 -11.37 -13.34 -13.12
C GLU A 122 -11.94 -11.92 -13.26
N ARG A 123 -11.61 -11.03 -12.32
CA ARG A 123 -12.11 -9.64 -12.30
C ARG A 123 -11.45 -8.76 -13.35
N TYR A 124 -10.16 -8.96 -13.59
CA TYR A 124 -9.32 -8.18 -14.50
C TYR A 124 -8.56 -9.14 -15.43
N PRO A 125 -9.19 -9.62 -16.53
CA PRO A 125 -8.61 -10.66 -17.39
C PRO A 125 -7.25 -10.31 -18.01
N ASN A 126 -6.93 -9.03 -18.14
CA ASN A 126 -5.65 -8.56 -18.68
C ASN A 126 -4.57 -8.31 -17.62
N LEU A 127 -4.87 -8.52 -16.34
CA LEU A 127 -3.93 -8.30 -15.25
C LEU A 127 -2.80 -9.33 -15.29
N LYS A 128 -1.57 -8.84 -15.36
CA LYS A 128 -0.38 -9.69 -15.31
C LYS A 128 0.01 -9.91 -13.86
N ILE A 129 0.03 -11.16 -13.44
CA ILE A 129 0.55 -11.56 -12.13
C ILE A 129 1.99 -12.04 -12.34
N ALA A 130 2.96 -11.29 -11.83
CA ALA A 130 4.38 -11.65 -11.92
C ALA A 130 4.75 -12.79 -10.97
N GLY A 131 4.03 -12.91 -9.85
CA GLY A 131 4.23 -13.99 -8.90
C GLY A 131 3.37 -13.85 -7.65
N VAL A 132 3.38 -14.91 -6.86
CA VAL A 132 2.66 -15.02 -5.59
C VAL A 132 3.59 -15.69 -4.58
N LEU A 133 3.59 -15.20 -3.35
CA LEU A 133 4.36 -15.78 -2.25
C LEU A 133 3.56 -15.65 -0.96
N ASP A 134 3.44 -16.73 -0.17
CA ASP A 134 2.75 -16.65 1.11
C ASP A 134 3.62 -16.01 2.21
N GLY A 135 2.98 -15.52 3.26
CA GLY A 135 3.64 -14.82 4.37
C GLY A 135 4.25 -15.72 5.44
N TYR A 136 4.20 -17.06 5.28
CA TYR A 136 4.75 -18.00 6.26
C TYR A 136 6.19 -18.39 5.94
N ILE A 137 6.66 -18.09 4.73
CA ILE A 137 8.06 -18.20 4.34
C ILE A 137 8.85 -17.14 5.13
N LYS A 138 9.91 -17.59 5.82
CA LYS A 138 10.74 -16.73 6.69
C LYS A 138 12.15 -16.46 6.14
N ASP A 139 12.53 -17.15 5.08
CA ASP A 139 13.83 -16.95 4.44
C ASP A 139 13.81 -15.65 3.63
N GLU A 140 14.35 -14.59 4.23
CA GLU A 140 14.37 -13.25 3.68
C GLU A 140 15.13 -13.17 2.35
N GLU A 141 16.23 -13.91 2.22
CA GLU A 141 17.03 -13.92 0.99
C GLU A 141 16.28 -14.61 -0.15
N TYR A 142 15.59 -15.72 0.16
CA TYR A 142 14.69 -16.36 -0.78
C TYR A 142 13.55 -15.41 -1.21
N ILE A 143 12.88 -14.75 -0.26
CA ILE A 143 11.78 -13.80 -0.56
C ILE A 143 12.27 -12.69 -1.49
N LYS A 144 13.37 -12.02 -1.12
CA LYS A 144 13.96 -10.93 -1.93
C LYS A 144 14.33 -11.42 -3.32
N LYS A 145 15.01 -12.57 -3.41
CA LYS A 145 15.41 -13.16 -4.68
C LYS A 145 14.19 -13.46 -5.56
N THR A 146 13.17 -14.12 -5.03
CA THR A 146 11.95 -14.47 -5.78
C THR A 146 11.23 -13.23 -6.29
N ILE A 147 11.07 -12.19 -5.46
CA ILE A 147 10.40 -10.95 -5.87
C ILE A 147 11.23 -10.21 -6.93
N ASN A 148 12.55 -10.11 -6.74
CA ASN A 148 13.44 -9.41 -7.67
C ASN A 148 13.55 -10.14 -9.02
N GLU A 149 13.61 -11.47 -9.03
CA GLU A 149 13.61 -12.27 -10.26
C GLU A 149 12.30 -12.16 -11.03
N ALA A 150 11.15 -12.05 -10.33
CA ALA A 150 9.86 -11.80 -10.94
C ALA A 150 9.72 -10.38 -11.51
N ASN A 151 10.53 -9.43 -11.04
CA ASN A 151 10.61 -8.03 -11.47
C ASN A 151 9.23 -7.36 -11.68
N PRO A 152 8.36 -7.33 -10.65
CA PRO A 152 7.03 -6.75 -10.78
C PRO A 152 7.06 -5.22 -10.85
N ASP A 153 6.08 -4.62 -11.53
CA ASP A 153 5.87 -3.17 -11.49
C ASP A 153 5.24 -2.72 -10.16
N ILE A 154 4.44 -3.58 -9.52
CA ILE A 154 3.75 -3.31 -8.26
C ILE A 154 3.88 -4.52 -7.32
N LEU A 155 4.36 -4.30 -6.10
CA LEU A 155 4.41 -5.30 -5.04
C LEU A 155 3.38 -4.99 -3.95
N PHE A 156 2.48 -5.93 -3.66
CA PHE A 156 1.57 -5.86 -2.53
C PHE A 156 2.08 -6.74 -1.38
N VAL A 157 2.26 -6.13 -0.21
CA VAL A 157 2.74 -6.81 1.01
C VAL A 157 1.60 -6.91 2.04
N ALA A 158 1.14 -8.12 2.32
CA ALA A 158 0.00 -8.44 3.17
C ALA A 158 0.41 -9.31 4.38
N LEU A 159 1.43 -8.86 5.13
CA LEU A 159 1.96 -9.56 6.32
C LEU A 159 1.26 -9.18 7.64
N GLY A 160 0.26 -8.29 7.57
CA GLY A 160 -0.26 -7.58 8.74
C GLY A 160 0.45 -6.24 8.91
N SER A 161 -0.13 -5.34 9.70
CA SER A 161 0.47 -4.03 9.91
C SER A 161 0.09 -3.42 11.27
N PRO A 162 1.07 -3.04 12.09
CA PRO A 162 2.50 -3.34 11.94
C PRO A 162 2.75 -4.85 12.10
N ALA A 163 3.67 -5.38 11.30
CA ALA A 163 4.15 -6.76 11.36
C ALA A 163 5.53 -6.79 12.00
#